data_AF-A0AA39NB97-F1
#
_entry.id   AF-A0AA39NB97-F1
#
_cell.length_a   1.000
_cell.length_b   1.000
_cell.length_c   1.000
_cell.angle_alpha   90.00
_cell.angle_beta   90.00
_cell.angle_gamma   90.00
#
_symmetry.space_group_name_H-M   'P 1'
#
loop_
_entity.id
_entity.type
_entity.pdbx_description
1 polymer ?
#
loop_
_entity_poly.entity_id
_entity_poly.type
_entity_poly.pdbx_seq_one_letter_code
_entity_poly.pdbx_strand_id
1 'polypeptide(L)' 'MPDPAKRHGEMWAAQESWEVDDICYVTYVQNGQRICERYQCLAAHVSTDNTPPSSSPHLWRAI' A
#
# COMPACT_ATOMS: atom_id res chain seq x y z
N MET A 1 14.79 11.51 20.02
CA MET A 1 13.33 11.38 19.81
C MET A 1 13.13 11.11 18.33
N PRO A 2 12.72 9.91 17.89
CA PRO A 2 12.36 9.72 16.49
C PRO A 2 11.05 10.47 16.19
N ASP A 3 10.99 11.19 15.06
CA ASP A 3 9.82 11.90 14.55
C ASP A 3 8.57 10.99 14.46
N PRO A 4 7.43 11.34 15.07
CA PRO A 4 6.20 10.55 14.99
C PRO A 4 5.47 10.68 13.64
N ALA A 5 5.97 11.49 12.70
CA ALA A 5 5.31 11.79 11.43
C ALA A 5 5.84 10.98 10.24
N LYS A 6 6.79 10.07 10.46
CA LYS A 6 7.17 9.11 9.41
C LYS A 6 6.23 7.92 9.55
N ARG A 7 5.06 7.96 8.89
CA ARG A 7 4.15 6.82 8.74
C ARG A 7 4.95 5.67 8.14
N HIS A 8 5.45 4.79 9.01
CA HIS A 8 6.06 3.54 8.62
C HIS A 8 4.99 2.76 7.89
N GLY A 9 5.22 2.52 6.59
CA GLY A 9 4.15 2.13 5.68
C GLY A 9 3.16 1.12 6.25
N GLU A 10 1.90 1.50 6.19
CA GLU A 10 0.80 0.76 6.81
C GLU A 10 0.46 -0.44 5.92
N MET A 11 -0.06 -1.52 6.53
CA MET A 11 -0.63 -2.61 5.72
C MET A 11 -1.78 -2.03 4.91
N TRP A 12 -1.84 -2.36 3.62
CA TRP A 12 -2.93 -1.86 2.78
C TRP A 12 -4.29 -2.23 3.41
N ALA A 13 -5.14 -1.23 3.60
CA ALA A 13 -6.47 -1.37 4.12
C ALA A 13 -7.49 -0.67 3.21
N ALA A 14 -8.67 -1.28 3.07
CA ALA A 14 -9.79 -0.66 2.41
C ALA A 14 -10.31 0.53 3.23
N GLN A 15 -10.88 1.52 2.55
CA GLN A 15 -11.46 2.75 3.10
C GLN A 15 -10.44 3.67 3.80
N GLU A 16 -9.15 3.46 3.54
CA GLU A 16 -8.07 4.29 4.06
C GLU A 16 -7.64 5.34 3.04
N SER A 17 -7.34 6.55 3.50
CA SER A 17 -6.82 7.64 2.66
C SER A 17 -5.31 7.54 2.53
N TRP A 18 -4.83 7.57 1.30
CA TRP A 18 -3.41 7.48 0.95
C TRP A 18 -2.97 8.76 0.25
N GLU A 19 -1.79 9.27 0.62
CA GLU A 19 -1.17 10.44 -0.01
C GLU A 19 -0.19 10.00 -1.10
N VAL A 20 0.20 10.94 -1.97
CA VAL A 20 1.27 10.67 -2.96
C VAL A 20 2.56 10.34 -2.21
N ASP A 21 3.31 9.38 -2.72
CA ASP A 21 4.55 8.84 -2.15
C ASP A 21 4.38 8.00 -0.85
N ASP A 22 3.17 7.85 -0.31
CA ASP A 22 2.92 6.90 0.80
C ASP A 22 3.30 5.48 0.39
N ILE A 23 3.83 4.72 1.36
CA ILE A 23 4.21 3.32 1.16
C ILE A 23 3.19 2.44 1.85
N CYS A 24 2.63 1.47 1.12
CA CYS A 24 1.79 0.42 1.68
C CYS A 24 2.42 -0.97 1.49
N TYR A 25 2.06 -1.90 2.37
CA TYR A 25 2.48 -3.29 2.29
C TYR A 25 1.29 -4.20 2.03
N VAL A 26 1.42 -5.09 1.05
CA VAL A 26 0.43 -6.11 0.73
C VAL A 26 1.03 -7.48 1.01
N THR A 27 0.41 -8.24 1.92
CA THR A 27 0.80 -9.63 2.15
C THR A 27 -0.23 -10.58 1.57
N TYR A 28 0.22 -11.54 0.75
CA TYR A 28 -0.62 -12.60 0.22
C TYR A 28 0.13 -13.94 0.24
N VAL A 29 -0.60 -15.04 0.16
CA VAL A 29 -0.02 -16.37 0.10
C VAL A 29 -0.01 -16.83 -1.36
N GLN A 30 1.17 -17.06 -1.91
CA GLN A 30 1.34 -17.61 -3.24
C GLN A 30 2.15 -18.91 -3.13
N ASN A 31 1.60 -20.00 -3.65
CA ASN A 31 2.24 -21.33 -3.63
C ASN A 31 2.67 -21.81 -2.22
N GLY A 32 1.86 -21.52 -1.20
CA GLY A 32 2.16 -21.85 0.20
C GLY A 32 3.18 -20.93 0.89
N GLN A 33 3.74 -19.97 0.18
CA GLN A 33 4.66 -18.98 0.72
C GLN A 33 3.94 -17.65 0.95
N ARG A 34 4.17 -17.03 2.12
CA ARG A 34 3.72 -15.66 2.38
C ARG A 34 4.66 -14.69 1.69
N ILE A 35 4.15 -13.99 0.69
CA ILE A 35 4.85 -12.92 -0.02
C ILE A 35 4.40 -11.59 0.59
N CYS A 36 5.35 -10.69 0.80
CA CYS A 36 5.11 -9.32 1.20
C CYS A 36 5.64 -8.41 0.10
N GLU A 37 4.73 -7.70 -0.57
CA GLU A 37 5.08 -6.72 -1.59
C GLU A 37 4.87 -5.31 -1.05
N ARG A 38 5.74 -4.40 -1.48
CA ARG A 38 5.62 -2.96 -1.19
C ARG A 38 5.12 -2.24 -2.41
N TYR A 39 4.22 -1.30 -2.16
CA TYR A 39 3.73 -0.39 -3.17
C TYR A 39 3.86 1.03 -2.69
N GLN A 40 4.15 1.93 -3.63
CA GLN A 40 4.14 3.37 -3.43
C GLN A 40 2.91 3.95 -4.10
N CYS A 41 2.17 4.78 -3.38
CA CYS A 41 1.04 5.51 -3.88
C CYS A 41 1.52 6.60 -4.86
N LEU A 42 0.95 6.61 -6.07
CA LEU A 42 1.29 7.55 -7.14
C LEU A 42 0.36 8.76 -7.18
N ALA A 43 -0.84 8.65 -6.61
CA ALA A 43 -1.87 9.66 -6.65
C ALA A 43 -2.69 9.61 -5.35
N ALA A 44 -2.94 10.77 -4.73
CA ALA A 44 -3.73 10.81 -3.50
C ALA A 44 -5.18 10.31 -3.75
N HIS A 45 -5.62 9.33 -2.98
CA HIS A 45 -6.95 8.72 -3.12
C HIS A 45 -7.36 7.99 -1.84
N VAL A 46 -8.64 7.59 -1.77
CA VAL A 46 -9.11 6.66 -0.74
C VAL A 46 -9.12 5.26 -1.35
N SER A 47 -8.42 4.32 -0.72
CA SER A 47 -8.43 2.91 -1.12
C SER A 47 -9.85 2.36 -1.00
N THR A 48 -10.33 1.69 -2.04
CA THR A 48 -11.61 0.98 -1.99
C THR A 48 -11.36 -0.52 -1.89
N ASP A 49 -12.30 -1.26 -1.30
CA ASP A 49 -12.21 -2.73 -1.12
C ASP A 49 -11.91 -3.47 -2.44
N ASN A 50 -12.34 -2.90 -3.58
CA ASN A 50 -12.17 -3.49 -4.90
C ASN A 50 -10.85 -3.11 -5.62
N THR A 51 -10.02 -2.25 -5.04
CA THR A 51 -8.82 -1.70 -5.71
C THR A 51 -7.56 -1.95 -4.89
N PRO A 52 -7.13 -3.22 -4.72
CA PRO A 52 -5.85 -3.51 -4.08
C PRO A 52 -4.70 -2.95 -4.93
N PRO A 53 -3.53 -2.67 -4.33
CA PRO A 53 -2.40 -2.05 -5.02
C PRO A 53 -1.94 -2.81 -6.26
N SER A 54 -1.97 -4.14 -6.20
CA SER A 54 -1.65 -5.04 -7.30
C SER A 54 -2.60 -4.94 -8.50
N SER A 55 -3.85 -4.52 -8.29
CA SER A 55 -4.88 -4.41 -9.33
C SER A 55 -4.97 -2.99 -9.91
N SER A 56 -4.28 -2.00 -9.32
CA SER A 56 -4.41 -0.58 -9.66
C SER A 56 -3.06 0.07 -9.97
N PRO A 57 -2.40 -0.30 -11.09
CA PRO A 57 -1.07 0.20 -11.45
C PRO A 57 -1.02 1.70 -11.77
N HIS A 58 -2.19 2.33 -11.99
CA HIS A 58 -2.30 3.78 -12.17
C HIS A 58 -2.25 4.56 -10.84
N LEU A 59 -2.56 3.89 -9.73
CA LEU A 59 -2.58 4.47 -8.38
C LEU A 59 -1.39 4.01 -7.54
N TRP A 60 -0.80 2.86 -7.89
CA TRP A 60 0.22 2.20 -7.10
C TRP A 60 1.40 1.73 -7.98
N ARG A 61 2.61 1.87 -7.45
CA ARG A 61 3.85 1.38 -8.05
C ARG A 61 4.53 0.39 -7.13
N ALA A 62 4.74 -0.84 -7.60
CA ALA A 62 5.56 -1.82 -6.88
C ALA A 62 7.03 -1.33 -6.78
N ILE A 63 7.64 -1.49 -5.61
CA ILE A 63 9.03 -1.07 -5.31
C ILE A 63 9.83 -2.12 -4.56
#